data_AF-A0A316RTG8-F1
#
_entry.id   AF-A0A316RTG8-F1
#
_cell.length_a   1.000
_cell.length_b   1.000
_cell.length_c   1.000
_cell.angle_alpha   90.00
_cell.angle_beta   90.00
_cell.angle_gamma   90.00
#
_symmetry.space_group_name_H-M   'P 1'
#
loop_
_entity.id
_entity.type
_entity.pdbx_description
1 polymer ?
#
loop_
_entity_poly.entity_id
_entity_poly.type
_entity_poly.pdbx_seq_one_letter_code
_entity_poly.pdbx_strand_id
1 'polypeptide(L)'
;MNANMNTVGSGGRARRALRCLLLSALLLLLCAVGTACRGIGDSGEAPYDHLVTFDYNYGNLEANCPTQYLGVRDGGLVSIQPGYSDAFTLYEIKGHYLEGWYTAKTDGEGKPLKDSKTGMVLLDSKWDFETGTVGADMTLYARWVAESVLSFVDRETGELLYSMRATPGTSRKLPVQAEGAIIEKMPGHTVYGYFADAECTQPFTFPHTFGETDETVYVSLLEGTWLIVRTPAAFQKGVNAGANLYLDADLDFSQVATGWQVRDFGGTLNGNGHTIRGITLTLEGSRNKSNNFALFGTLRSKAYLHDVTFADVNISFSAKVNGTYAVAGFAWAAESGARVENVTLTGLLTYDFASAPTSTVTAWIAENGMKPEDANGCDYSGLVLRDAAAG
;
A
#
# COMPACT_ATOMS: atom_id res chain seq x y z
N MET A 1 -15.20 63.98 16.72
CA MET A 1 -16.05 64.95 16.02
C MET A 1 -17.01 64.16 15.14
N ASN A 2 -18.30 64.32 15.45
CA ASN A 2 -19.55 63.97 14.73
C ASN A 2 -19.66 62.57 14.12
N ALA A 3 -20.42 61.61 14.66
CA ALA A 3 -21.86 61.59 15.01
C ALA A 3 -22.78 61.83 13.81
N ASN A 4 -23.52 60.80 13.40
CA ASN A 4 -24.98 60.91 13.39
C ASN A 4 -25.70 59.55 13.47
N MET A 5 -26.69 59.53 14.37
CA MET A 5 -27.65 58.47 14.66
C MET A 5 -28.87 58.56 13.74
N ASN A 6 -29.60 57.44 13.58
CA ASN A 6 -31.07 57.36 13.59
C ASN A 6 -31.48 55.87 13.65
N THR A 7 -31.90 55.35 14.81
CA THR A 7 -33.29 55.12 15.29
C THR A 7 -34.03 53.96 14.62
N VAL A 8 -34.18 52.81 15.32
CA VAL A 8 -35.35 52.33 16.10
C VAL A 8 -36.16 51.29 15.32
N GLY A 9 -36.26 50.09 15.90
CA GLY A 9 -37.13 49.01 15.46
C GLY A 9 -37.27 47.97 16.57
N SER A 10 -38.30 48.15 17.40
CA SER A 10 -38.62 47.34 18.57
C SER A 10 -39.12 45.95 18.19
N GLY A 11 -38.78 44.91 18.95
CA GLY A 11 -39.55 43.66 18.92
C GLY A 11 -38.85 42.46 19.56
N GLY A 12 -39.39 41.98 20.69
CA GLY A 12 -39.31 40.55 21.01
C GLY A 12 -38.33 40.10 22.10
N ARG A 13 -38.41 40.69 23.30
CA ARG A 13 -38.08 39.96 24.53
C ARG A 13 -39.12 38.85 24.74
N ALA A 14 -38.79 37.60 24.40
CA ALA A 14 -39.38 36.38 24.99
C ALA A 14 -38.62 35.14 24.52
N ARG A 15 -37.33 35.04 24.86
CA ARG A 15 -36.58 33.77 24.78
C ARG A 15 -35.99 33.50 26.16
N ARG A 16 -36.78 32.88 27.04
CA ARG A 16 -36.38 32.12 28.24
C ARG A 16 -37.66 31.79 29.01
N ALA A 17 -37.96 30.49 29.09
CA ALA A 17 -38.88 29.79 30.01
C ALA A 17 -39.91 28.92 29.28
N LEU A 18 -39.49 27.70 28.89
CA LEU A 18 -40.25 26.45 29.03
C LEU A 18 -39.46 25.31 28.37
N ARG A 19 -38.60 24.64 29.14
CA ARG A 19 -38.07 23.30 28.84
C ARG A 19 -38.13 22.50 30.14
N CYS A 20 -39.35 22.19 30.55
CA CYS A 20 -39.66 21.13 31.50
C CYS A 20 -40.92 20.44 30.98
N LEU A 21 -40.90 19.10 31.00
CA LEU A 21 -42.01 18.17 30.72
C LEU A 21 -42.43 18.01 29.25
N LEU A 22 -41.75 17.08 28.56
CA LEU A 22 -42.37 16.17 27.58
C LEU A 22 -41.62 14.82 27.68
N LEU A 23 -41.77 14.15 28.82
CA LEU A 23 -41.84 12.68 28.84
C LEU A 23 -43.26 12.29 28.43
N SER A 24 -43.42 11.10 27.87
CA SER A 24 -44.68 10.43 27.49
C SER A 24 -45.49 11.07 26.35
N ALA A 25 -45.08 10.82 25.10
CA ALA A 25 -45.98 10.62 23.95
C ALA A 25 -45.16 10.40 22.65
N LEU A 26 -44.60 9.20 22.47
CA LEU A 26 -44.29 8.70 21.13
C LEU A 26 -44.31 7.17 21.13
N LEU A 27 -45.49 6.62 21.46
CA LEU A 27 -45.89 5.28 21.05
C LEU A 27 -46.86 5.44 19.88
N LEU A 28 -46.77 4.53 18.91
CA LEU A 28 -47.57 4.40 17.67
C LEU A 28 -46.94 5.00 16.41
N LEU A 29 -46.01 4.24 15.84
CA LEU A 29 -46.03 4.01 14.40
C LEU A 29 -45.86 2.51 14.12
N LEU A 30 -47.01 1.87 13.88
CA LEU A 30 -47.11 0.54 13.29
C LEU A 30 -46.43 0.53 11.91
N CYS A 31 -45.67 -0.52 11.64
CA CYS A 31 -45.86 -1.28 10.41
C CYS A 31 -45.55 -2.74 10.67
N ALA A 32 -46.60 -3.55 10.54
CA ALA A 32 -46.60 -4.99 10.64
C ALA A 32 -45.75 -5.62 9.52
N VAL A 33 -44.96 -6.62 9.86
CA VAL A 33 -44.54 -7.66 8.91
C VAL A 33 -45.24 -8.94 9.33
N GLY A 34 -46.23 -9.35 8.54
CA GLY A 34 -47.04 -10.54 8.80
C GLY A 34 -48.01 -10.80 7.65
N THR A 35 -47.49 -11.16 6.48
CA THR A 35 -48.29 -11.75 5.39
C THR A 35 -48.41 -13.25 5.58
N ALA A 36 -49.52 -13.72 6.16
CA ALA A 36 -50.11 -15.04 5.89
C ALA A 36 -51.57 -15.12 6.42
N CYS A 37 -52.52 -14.99 5.49
CA CYS A 37 -53.95 -15.36 5.47
C CYS A 37 -54.84 -15.49 6.74
N ARG A 38 -56.08 -14.98 6.56
CA ARG A 38 -57.34 -15.09 7.36
C ARG A 38 -57.42 -14.06 8.50
N GLY A 39 -58.54 -13.42 8.79
CA GLY A 39 -59.94 -13.50 8.35
C GLY A 39 -60.72 -12.52 9.25
N ILE A 40 -61.91 -12.15 8.84
CA ILE A 40 -62.76 -11.12 9.45
C ILE A 40 -63.02 -11.34 10.95
N GLY A 41 -62.73 -10.30 11.75
CA GLY A 41 -63.19 -10.08 13.12
C GLY A 41 -62.23 -10.55 14.21
N ASP A 42 -61.48 -9.66 14.87
CA ASP A 42 -61.12 -9.86 16.27
C ASP A 42 -60.61 -8.59 16.96
N SER A 43 -60.85 -8.51 18.26
CA SER A 43 -60.45 -7.43 19.16
C SER A 43 -58.93 -7.31 19.31
N GLY A 44 -58.34 -6.32 18.64
CA GLY A 44 -57.39 -5.32 19.15
C GLY A 44 -56.20 -5.67 20.07
N GLU A 45 -55.84 -6.93 20.29
CA GLU A 45 -54.68 -7.29 21.11
C GLU A 45 -53.41 -7.42 20.26
N ALA A 46 -52.30 -6.88 20.79
CA ALA A 46 -51.01 -6.99 20.14
C ALA A 46 -50.59 -8.49 20.07
N PRO A 47 -49.97 -8.95 18.97
CA PRO A 47 -49.62 -10.37 18.80
C PRO A 47 -48.42 -10.82 19.66
N TYR A 48 -48.07 -10.06 20.70
CA TYR A 48 -46.91 -10.23 21.58
C TYR A 48 -47.27 -9.80 23.00
N ASP A 49 -46.56 -10.38 23.98
CA ASP A 49 -46.75 -10.05 25.42
C ASP A 49 -45.76 -8.99 25.89
N HIS A 50 -44.54 -9.00 25.34
CA HIS A 50 -43.43 -8.12 25.71
C HIS A 50 -42.77 -7.47 24.51
N LEU A 51 -42.28 -6.25 24.68
CA LEU A 51 -41.50 -5.51 23.70
C LEU A 51 -40.02 -5.48 24.07
N VAL A 52 -39.17 -5.97 23.17
CA VAL A 52 -37.72 -5.85 23.25
C VAL A 52 -37.29 -4.64 22.44
N THR A 53 -36.68 -3.66 23.10
CA THR A 53 -36.16 -2.44 22.49
C THR A 53 -34.66 -2.59 22.22
N PHE A 54 -34.24 -2.35 20.98
CA PHE A 54 -32.84 -2.35 20.57
C PHE A 54 -32.35 -0.90 20.47
N ASP A 55 -31.66 -0.45 21.52
CA ASP A 55 -31.02 0.86 21.61
C ASP A 55 -29.57 0.75 21.13
N TYR A 56 -29.25 1.46 20.05
CA TYR A 56 -27.91 1.47 19.47
C TYR A 56 -26.84 2.10 20.36
N ASN A 57 -27.23 2.71 21.49
CA ASN A 57 -26.33 3.14 22.55
C ASN A 57 -25.11 3.94 22.07
N TYR A 58 -25.29 4.72 21.01
CA TYR A 58 -24.17 5.42 20.37
C TYR A 58 -23.75 6.68 21.15
N GLY A 59 -24.51 7.09 22.17
CA GLY A 59 -24.17 8.21 23.05
C GLY A 59 -23.92 9.48 22.25
N ASN A 60 -22.69 10.02 22.38
CA ASN A 60 -22.22 11.21 21.68
C ASN A 60 -21.56 10.92 20.32
N LEU A 61 -21.53 9.67 19.87
CA LEU A 61 -21.00 9.33 18.54
C LEU A 61 -21.89 9.92 17.45
N GLU A 62 -21.28 10.31 16.33
CA GLU A 62 -22.00 10.73 15.14
C GLU A 62 -22.60 9.49 14.45
N ALA A 63 -23.88 9.24 14.70
CA ALA A 63 -24.60 8.09 14.16
C ALA A 63 -26.08 8.43 13.90
N ASN A 64 -26.66 7.79 12.89
CA ASN A 64 -28.09 7.87 12.61
C ASN A 64 -28.71 6.47 12.70
N CYS A 65 -28.67 5.90 13.89
CA CYS A 65 -29.17 4.57 14.17
C CYS A 65 -30.52 4.68 14.92
N PRO A 66 -31.66 4.46 14.27
CA PRO A 66 -32.95 4.48 14.96
C PRO A 66 -33.07 3.30 15.93
N THR A 67 -33.75 3.54 17.05
CA THR A 67 -34.19 2.46 17.95
C THR A 67 -35.12 1.52 17.18
N GLN A 68 -34.90 0.21 17.34
CA GLN A 68 -35.73 -0.83 16.71
C GLN A 68 -36.42 -1.68 17.77
N TYR A 69 -37.49 -2.38 17.39
CA TYR A 69 -38.34 -3.10 18.33
C TYR A 69 -38.66 -4.50 17.83
N LEU A 70 -38.79 -5.44 18.77
CA LEU A 70 -39.22 -6.82 18.52
C LEU A 70 -40.28 -7.23 19.55
N GLY A 71 -41.45 -7.64 19.10
CA GLY A 71 -42.48 -8.22 19.97
C GLY A 71 -42.19 -9.70 20.22
N VAL A 72 -42.29 -10.14 21.48
CA VAL A 72 -42.00 -11.51 21.93
C VAL A 72 -43.10 -11.97 22.90
N ARG A 73 -43.42 -13.27 22.92
CA ARG A 73 -44.35 -13.86 23.90
C ARG A 73 -43.70 -14.00 25.27
N ASP A 74 -44.50 -14.13 26.32
CA ASP A 74 -44.03 -14.39 27.67
C ASP A 74 -43.24 -15.71 27.74
N GLY A 75 -42.04 -15.64 28.32
CA GLY A 75 -41.06 -16.73 28.32
C GLY A 75 -40.43 -17.04 26.95
N GLY A 76 -40.73 -16.27 25.90
CA GLY A 76 -40.26 -16.50 24.54
C GLY A 76 -38.79 -16.08 24.33
N LEU A 77 -38.14 -16.71 23.34
CA LEU A 77 -36.76 -16.39 22.95
C LEU A 77 -36.69 -15.12 22.10
N VAL A 78 -35.65 -14.31 22.33
CA VAL A 78 -35.23 -13.24 21.40
C VAL A 78 -34.40 -13.89 20.30
N SER A 79 -35.07 -14.53 19.33
CA SER A 79 -34.39 -15.36 18.32
C SER A 79 -33.73 -14.59 17.16
N ILE A 80 -33.96 -13.28 17.06
CA ILE A 80 -33.40 -12.43 16.02
C ILE A 80 -32.88 -11.11 16.60
N GLN A 81 -31.91 -10.53 15.91
CA GLN A 81 -31.31 -9.24 16.25
C GLN A 81 -31.19 -8.35 15.00
N PRO A 82 -30.96 -7.03 15.17
CA PRO A 82 -30.66 -6.16 14.06
C PRO A 82 -29.55 -6.74 13.18
N GLY A 83 -29.80 -6.81 11.87
CA GLY A 83 -29.00 -7.52 10.88
C GLY A 83 -29.67 -8.78 10.33
N TYR A 84 -30.80 -9.23 10.90
CA TYR A 84 -31.52 -10.42 10.45
C TYR A 84 -32.20 -10.28 9.09
N SER A 85 -32.69 -9.08 8.75
CA SER A 85 -33.38 -8.80 7.48
C SER A 85 -33.33 -7.31 7.14
N ASP A 86 -33.69 -6.93 5.91
CA ASP A 86 -33.78 -5.51 5.50
C ASP A 86 -34.75 -4.71 6.37
N ALA A 87 -35.84 -5.34 6.85
CA ALA A 87 -36.81 -4.70 7.74
C ALA A 87 -36.32 -4.58 9.19
N PHE A 88 -35.22 -5.26 9.53
CA PHE A 88 -34.59 -5.25 10.85
C PHE A 88 -33.07 -5.14 10.67
N THR A 89 -32.67 -4.02 10.06
CA THR A 89 -31.31 -3.78 9.57
C THR A 89 -30.35 -3.48 10.73
N LEU A 90 -29.11 -3.96 10.63
CA LEU A 90 -28.03 -3.50 11.49
C LEU A 90 -27.49 -2.18 10.94
N TYR A 91 -27.68 -1.08 11.68
CA TYR A 91 -27.10 0.20 11.31
C TYR A 91 -25.63 0.26 11.72
N GLU A 92 -24.79 0.82 10.85
CA GLU A 92 -23.36 0.95 11.08
C GLU A 92 -23.01 2.28 11.75
N ILE A 93 -22.00 2.25 12.61
CA ILE A 93 -21.33 3.45 13.13
C ILE A 93 -19.94 3.51 12.53
N LYS A 94 -19.64 4.61 11.83
CA LYS A 94 -18.36 4.79 11.16
C LYS A 94 -17.19 4.60 12.14
N GLY A 95 -16.24 3.75 11.76
CA GLY A 95 -15.03 3.50 12.54
C GLY A 95 -15.23 2.59 13.76
N HIS A 96 -16.38 1.95 13.89
CA HIS A 96 -16.72 1.04 14.98
C HIS A 96 -17.37 -0.23 14.44
N TYR A 97 -17.23 -1.33 15.18
CA TYR A 97 -17.98 -2.56 14.94
C TYR A 97 -18.85 -2.90 16.14
N LEU A 98 -19.96 -3.59 15.88
CA LEU A 98 -20.85 -4.08 16.92
C LEU A 98 -20.22 -5.35 17.53
N GLU A 99 -19.88 -5.30 18.80
CA GLU A 99 -19.37 -6.48 19.54
C GLU A 99 -20.54 -7.34 20.08
N GLY A 100 -21.68 -6.71 20.36
CA GLY A 100 -22.90 -7.41 20.77
C GLY A 100 -23.94 -6.50 21.42
N TRP A 101 -24.99 -7.13 21.96
CA TRP A 101 -26.07 -6.48 22.68
C TRP A 101 -26.03 -6.84 24.16
N TYR A 102 -26.40 -5.90 25.02
CA TYR A 102 -26.21 -6.01 26.46
C TYR A 102 -27.41 -5.48 27.23
N THR A 103 -27.61 -6.01 28.44
CA THR A 103 -28.45 -5.35 29.44
C THR A 103 -27.73 -4.12 30.03
N ALA A 104 -28.50 -3.21 30.63
CA ALA A 104 -27.94 -2.04 31.29
C ALA A 104 -27.67 -2.30 32.77
N LYS A 105 -26.65 -1.65 33.31
CA LYS A 105 -26.55 -1.37 34.75
C LYS A 105 -27.63 -0.36 35.10
N THR A 106 -28.41 -0.65 36.14
CA THR A 106 -29.48 0.22 36.59
C THR A 106 -29.17 0.84 37.95
N ASP A 107 -29.84 1.95 38.26
CA ASP A 107 -29.95 2.42 39.63
C ASP A 107 -30.96 1.57 40.44
N GLY A 108 -31.19 1.97 41.70
CA GLY A 108 -32.14 1.30 42.60
C GLY A 108 -33.60 1.42 42.18
N GLU A 109 -33.93 2.21 41.14
CA GLU A 109 -35.27 2.38 40.58
C GLU A 109 -35.42 1.67 39.22
N GLY A 110 -34.39 0.94 38.77
CA GLY A 110 -34.41 0.20 37.51
C GLY A 110 -34.10 1.06 36.28
N LYS A 111 -33.66 2.31 36.45
CA LYS A 111 -33.32 3.19 35.34
C LYS A 111 -31.87 2.98 34.89
N PRO A 112 -31.59 2.89 33.57
CA PRO A 112 -30.23 2.73 33.06
C PRO A 112 -29.28 3.85 33.50
N LEU A 113 -28.14 3.47 34.05
CA LEU A 113 -27.02 4.38 34.35
C LEU A 113 -26.30 4.75 33.07
N LYS A 114 -25.80 5.99 32.99
CA LYS A 114 -25.06 6.49 31.82
C LYS A 114 -23.66 6.95 32.19
N ASP A 115 -22.71 6.70 31.30
CA ASP A 115 -21.39 7.29 31.35
C ASP A 115 -21.50 8.80 31.03
N SER A 116 -20.96 9.62 31.93
CA SER A 116 -21.09 11.07 31.84
C SER A 116 -20.25 11.72 30.74
N LYS A 117 -19.23 11.03 30.21
CA LYS A 117 -18.34 11.54 29.15
C LYS A 117 -18.87 11.20 27.77
N THR A 118 -19.28 9.94 27.59
CA THR A 118 -19.71 9.40 26.30
C THR A 118 -21.21 9.52 26.09
N GLY A 119 -22.00 9.68 27.16
CA GLY A 119 -23.45 9.67 27.09
C GLY A 119 -24.07 8.28 26.88
N MET A 120 -23.24 7.24 26.76
CA MET A 120 -23.66 5.86 26.57
C MET A 120 -24.19 5.26 27.88
N VAL A 121 -25.13 4.34 27.78
CA VAL A 121 -25.58 3.50 28.88
C VAL A 121 -24.44 2.57 29.32
N LEU A 122 -24.25 2.46 30.63
CA LEU A 122 -23.31 1.54 31.24
C LEU A 122 -23.84 0.12 31.08
N LEU A 123 -23.09 -0.72 30.39
CA LEU A 123 -23.48 -2.10 30.09
C LEU A 123 -23.22 -3.02 31.28
N ASP A 124 -24.10 -4.01 31.46
CA ASP A 124 -23.99 -5.05 32.48
C ASP A 124 -23.62 -6.40 31.86
N SER A 125 -24.61 -7.16 31.40
CA SER A 125 -24.42 -8.54 30.94
C SER A 125 -24.66 -8.65 29.43
N LYS A 126 -23.80 -9.41 28.73
CA LYS A 126 -23.98 -9.68 27.30
C LYS A 126 -25.23 -10.52 27.10
N TRP A 127 -26.09 -10.12 26.18
CA TRP A 127 -27.27 -10.87 25.83
C TRP A 127 -26.90 -12.06 24.96
N ASP A 128 -27.42 -13.24 25.32
CA ASP A 128 -27.32 -14.46 24.56
C ASP A 128 -28.61 -14.66 23.75
N PHE A 129 -28.53 -14.58 22.43
CA PHE A 129 -29.70 -14.74 21.54
C PHE A 129 -30.10 -16.21 21.35
N GLU A 130 -29.25 -17.17 21.70
CA GLU A 130 -29.58 -18.60 21.61
C GLU A 130 -30.44 -19.05 22.79
N THR A 131 -30.19 -18.49 23.98
CA THR A 131 -30.81 -18.93 25.23
C THR A 131 -31.66 -17.88 25.94
N GLY A 132 -31.53 -16.60 25.56
CA GLY A 132 -32.18 -15.47 26.23
C GLY A 132 -33.70 -15.45 26.03
N THR A 133 -34.43 -15.61 27.13
CA THR A 133 -35.90 -15.50 27.19
C THR A 133 -36.35 -14.19 27.84
N VAL A 134 -37.51 -13.69 27.47
CA VAL A 134 -38.09 -12.46 28.06
C VAL A 134 -39.35 -12.75 28.86
N GLY A 135 -39.47 -12.13 30.02
CA GLY A 135 -40.67 -12.18 30.89
C GLY A 135 -41.23 -10.80 31.23
N ALA A 136 -40.69 -9.75 30.63
CA ALA A 136 -41.10 -8.36 30.75
C ALA A 136 -40.56 -7.57 29.56
N ASP A 137 -41.14 -6.39 29.31
CA ASP A 137 -40.54 -5.38 28.43
C ASP A 137 -39.09 -5.09 28.84
N MET A 138 -38.19 -5.04 27.87
CA MET A 138 -36.77 -4.81 28.14
C MET A 138 -36.06 -4.04 27.04
N THR A 139 -34.92 -3.46 27.37
CA THR A 139 -34.04 -2.80 26.41
C THR A 139 -32.68 -3.48 26.37
N LEU A 140 -32.24 -3.80 25.15
CA LEU A 140 -30.89 -4.24 24.83
C LEU A 140 -30.10 -3.06 24.25
N TYR A 141 -28.90 -2.85 24.76
CA TYR A 141 -28.01 -1.78 24.40
C TYR A 141 -26.83 -2.32 23.60
N ALA A 142 -26.57 -1.75 22.43
CA ALA A 142 -25.43 -2.12 21.61
C ALA A 142 -24.10 -1.77 22.30
N ARG A 143 -23.09 -2.63 22.11
CA ARG A 143 -21.69 -2.36 22.45
C ARG A 143 -20.90 -2.10 21.17
N TRP A 144 -20.54 -0.84 20.97
CA TRP A 144 -19.67 -0.42 19.86
C TRP A 144 -18.22 -0.39 20.32
N VAL A 145 -17.35 -1.04 19.55
CA VAL A 145 -15.91 -1.05 19.77
C VAL A 145 -15.24 -0.39 18.58
N ALA A 146 -14.26 0.49 18.83
CA ALA A 146 -13.52 1.15 17.76
C ALA A 146 -12.77 0.12 16.91
N GLU A 147 -12.78 0.32 15.59
CA GLU A 147 -11.91 -0.43 14.70
C GLU A 147 -10.46 0.00 14.93
N SER A 148 -9.54 -0.98 14.90
CA SER A 148 -8.11 -0.71 14.93
C SER A 148 -7.65 -0.01 13.64
N VAL A 149 -6.69 0.89 13.76
CA VAL A 149 -6.13 1.69 12.67
C VAL A 149 -4.71 1.22 12.37
N LEU A 150 -4.45 0.95 11.10
CA LEU A 150 -3.11 0.78 10.56
C LEU A 150 -2.70 2.07 9.86
N SER A 151 -1.72 2.78 10.44
CA SER A 151 -1.22 4.07 9.96
C SER A 151 0.08 3.89 9.20
N PHE A 152 0.13 4.36 7.96
CA PHE A 152 1.33 4.35 7.13
C PHE A 152 1.99 5.71 7.22
N VAL A 153 3.19 5.76 7.76
CA VAL A 153 3.94 7.00 7.98
C VAL A 153 5.22 7.00 7.15
N ASP A 154 5.67 8.16 6.72
CA ASP A 154 7.02 8.31 6.19
C ASP A 154 8.02 7.92 7.27
N ARG A 155 8.95 7.01 6.94
CA ARG A 155 9.97 6.55 7.88
C ARG A 155 10.88 7.66 8.38
N GLU A 156 11.11 8.70 7.58
CA GLU A 156 12.09 9.76 7.92
C GLU A 156 11.44 10.86 8.75
N THR A 157 10.25 11.33 8.35
CA THR A 157 9.58 12.47 9.00
C THR A 157 8.51 12.07 10.00
N GLY A 158 7.99 10.84 9.93
CA GLY A 158 6.80 10.41 10.68
C GLY A 158 5.49 10.98 10.16
N GLU A 159 5.47 11.64 9.00
CA GLU A 159 4.25 12.17 8.40
C GLU A 159 3.27 11.05 8.04
N LEU A 160 1.99 11.20 8.39
CA LEU A 160 0.93 10.25 8.01
C LEU A 160 0.65 10.32 6.50
N LEU A 161 1.03 9.26 5.78
CA LEU A 161 0.84 9.15 4.34
C LEU A 161 -0.52 8.54 3.99
N TYR A 162 -0.89 7.46 4.66
CA TYR A 162 -2.13 6.71 4.40
C TYR A 162 -2.62 6.04 5.69
N SER A 163 -3.91 5.71 5.78
CA SER A 163 -4.41 4.87 6.86
C SER A 163 -5.57 4.00 6.41
N MET A 164 -5.72 2.88 7.08
CA MET A 164 -6.85 1.98 6.92
C MET A 164 -7.29 1.44 8.27
N ARG A 165 -8.57 1.08 8.37
CA ARG A 165 -9.19 0.59 9.59
C ARG A 165 -9.88 -0.74 9.36
N ALA A 166 -9.88 -1.60 10.37
CA ALA A 166 -10.66 -2.83 10.34
C ALA A 166 -10.98 -3.33 11.75
N THR A 167 -12.04 -4.12 11.84
CA THR A 167 -12.36 -4.95 13.01
C THR A 167 -11.20 -5.89 13.33
N PRO A 168 -10.79 -6.02 14.61
CA PRO A 168 -9.78 -6.98 15.05
C PRO A 168 -10.07 -8.40 14.54
N GLY A 169 -9.03 -9.14 14.17
CA GLY A 169 -9.13 -10.46 13.54
C GLY A 169 -9.42 -10.44 12.04
N THR A 170 -9.74 -9.28 11.45
CA THR A 170 -9.91 -9.14 10.01
C THR A 170 -8.56 -9.16 9.31
N SER A 171 -8.39 -10.01 8.30
CA SER A 171 -7.21 -10.01 7.43
C SER A 171 -7.46 -9.17 6.18
N ARG A 172 -6.56 -8.23 5.86
CA ARG A 172 -6.65 -7.39 4.65
C ARG A 172 -5.37 -7.41 3.83
N LYS A 173 -5.53 -7.30 2.51
CA LYS A 173 -4.44 -6.95 1.59
C LYS A 173 -4.25 -5.43 1.58
N LEU A 174 -3.06 -4.98 1.18
CA LEU A 174 -2.84 -3.57 0.87
C LEU A 174 -3.79 -3.15 -0.26
N PRO A 175 -4.58 -2.09 -0.10
CA PRO A 175 -5.45 -1.60 -1.16
C PRO A 175 -4.64 -1.16 -2.38
N VAL A 176 -5.14 -1.46 -3.59
CA VAL A 176 -4.45 -1.14 -4.86
C VAL A 176 -4.14 0.35 -5.00
N GLN A 177 -4.98 1.20 -4.40
CA GLN A 177 -4.86 2.66 -4.41
C GLN A 177 -3.92 3.23 -3.33
N ALA A 178 -3.42 2.41 -2.39
CA ALA A 178 -2.63 2.90 -1.27
C ALA A 178 -1.33 3.56 -1.74
N GLU A 179 -0.59 2.92 -2.64
CA GLU A 179 0.62 3.49 -3.23
C GLU A 179 0.34 4.79 -3.99
N GLY A 180 -0.78 4.86 -4.73
CA GLY A 180 -1.19 6.08 -5.42
C GLY A 180 -1.43 7.25 -4.46
N ALA A 181 -2.12 7.00 -3.35
CA ALA A 181 -2.36 8.01 -2.32
C ALA A 181 -1.06 8.45 -1.61
N ILE A 182 -0.13 7.51 -1.39
CA ILE A 182 1.20 7.82 -0.83
C ILE A 182 1.98 8.73 -1.78
N ILE A 183 2.05 8.38 -3.07
CA ILE A 183 2.83 9.14 -4.06
C ILE A 183 2.17 10.50 -4.38
N GLU A 184 0.85 10.64 -4.25
CA GLU A 184 0.17 11.93 -4.33
C GLU A 184 0.66 12.91 -3.25
N LYS A 185 0.93 12.41 -2.04
CA LYS A 185 1.51 13.22 -0.95
C LYS A 185 3.01 13.41 -1.09
N MET A 186 3.71 12.42 -1.65
CA MET A 186 5.16 12.42 -1.83
C MET A 186 5.52 12.42 -3.32
N PRO A 187 5.22 13.51 -4.06
CA PRO A 187 5.48 13.57 -5.49
C PRO A 187 6.97 13.40 -5.77
N GLY A 188 7.27 12.75 -6.89
CA GLY A 188 8.65 12.48 -7.30
C GLY A 188 9.33 11.33 -6.56
N HIS A 189 8.62 10.57 -5.71
CA HIS A 189 9.17 9.39 -5.02
C HIS A 189 8.65 8.07 -5.59
N THR A 190 9.39 6.99 -5.32
CA THR A 190 8.96 5.60 -5.53
C THR A 190 8.83 4.92 -4.17
N VAL A 191 7.72 4.20 -3.93
CA VAL A 191 7.58 3.39 -2.71
C VAL A 191 8.54 2.20 -2.80
N TYR A 192 9.51 2.14 -1.88
CA TYR A 192 10.46 1.03 -1.79
C TYR A 192 9.86 -0.17 -1.08
N GLY A 193 9.23 0.08 0.07
CA GLY A 193 8.65 -0.97 0.90
C GLY A 193 7.98 -0.45 2.17
N TYR A 194 7.41 -1.40 2.90
CA TYR A 194 6.68 -1.21 4.15
C TYR A 194 7.39 -1.96 5.26
N PHE A 195 7.50 -1.35 6.45
CA PHE A 195 8.28 -1.88 7.56
C PHE A 195 7.56 -1.69 8.90
N ALA A 196 7.81 -2.59 9.84
CA ALA A 196 7.26 -2.52 11.19
C ALA A 196 8.05 -1.56 12.11
N ASP A 197 9.25 -1.15 11.69
CA ASP A 197 10.14 -0.24 12.39
C ASP A 197 10.73 0.84 11.47
N ALA A 198 11.06 2.01 12.05
CA ALA A 198 11.60 3.16 11.31
C ALA A 198 12.97 2.90 10.66
N GLU A 199 13.75 1.97 11.24
CA GLU A 199 15.07 1.58 10.71
C GLU A 199 14.97 0.62 9.52
N CYS A 200 13.75 0.23 9.14
CA CYS A 200 13.48 -0.67 8.02
C CYS A 200 14.16 -2.04 8.17
N THR A 201 14.28 -2.54 9.40
CA THR A 201 14.91 -3.83 9.68
C THR A 201 13.91 -4.99 9.63
N GLN A 202 12.62 -4.71 9.80
CA GLN A 202 11.54 -5.70 9.82
C GLN A 202 10.53 -5.37 8.73
N PRO A 203 10.55 -6.11 7.60
CA PRO A 203 9.57 -5.94 6.53
C PRO A 203 8.14 -6.17 7.04
N PHE A 204 7.23 -5.29 6.68
CA PHE A 204 5.81 -5.42 6.93
C PHE A 204 5.13 -6.02 5.70
N THR A 205 4.46 -7.15 5.87
CA THR A 205 3.90 -7.92 4.74
C THR A 205 2.39 -7.98 4.78
N PHE A 206 1.77 -7.93 3.60
CA PHE A 206 0.35 -8.19 3.44
C PHE A 206 0.11 -9.62 2.89
N PRO A 207 -1.00 -10.29 3.24
CA PRO A 207 -2.11 -9.77 4.03
C PRO A 207 -1.78 -9.61 5.54
N HIS A 208 -2.33 -8.58 6.16
CA HIS A 208 -2.17 -8.26 7.59
C HIS A 208 -3.46 -8.53 8.35
N THR A 209 -3.35 -9.14 9.53
CA THR A 209 -4.48 -9.37 10.44
C THR A 209 -4.47 -8.32 11.54
N PHE A 210 -5.55 -7.53 11.60
CA PHE A 210 -5.66 -6.41 12.52
C PHE A 210 -5.79 -6.88 13.97
N GLY A 211 -5.01 -6.28 14.87
CA GLY A 211 -5.09 -6.52 16.31
C GLY A 211 -6.18 -5.68 17.00
N GLU A 212 -6.17 -5.68 18.33
CA GLU A 212 -7.07 -4.86 19.15
C GLU A 212 -6.59 -3.41 19.32
N THR A 213 -5.34 -3.14 18.92
CA THR A 213 -4.69 -1.84 19.07
C THR A 213 -4.26 -1.28 17.72
N ASP A 214 -4.14 0.04 17.64
CA ASP A 214 -3.59 0.70 16.46
C ASP A 214 -2.12 0.30 16.25
N GLU A 215 -1.73 0.23 14.98
CA GLU A 215 -0.39 -0.16 14.53
C GLU A 215 0.17 0.88 13.55
N THR A 216 1.50 1.01 13.51
CA THR A 216 2.20 1.91 12.59
C THR A 216 3.05 1.11 11.62
N VAL A 217 2.95 1.46 10.34
CA VAL A 217 3.76 0.94 9.24
C VAL A 217 4.64 2.08 8.73
N TYR A 218 5.94 1.87 8.73
CA TYR A 218 6.93 2.80 8.21
C TYR A 218 7.13 2.57 6.72
N VAL A 219 6.87 3.58 5.91
CA VAL A 219 7.03 3.55 4.46
C VAL A 219 8.42 4.06 4.11
N SER A 220 9.19 3.24 3.42
CA SER A 220 10.47 3.67 2.84
C SER A 220 10.24 4.17 1.42
N LEU A 221 10.77 5.34 1.11
CA LEU A 221 10.62 6.03 -0.16
C LEU A 221 11.99 6.24 -0.79
N LEU A 222 12.10 6.03 -2.10
CA LEU A 222 13.26 6.44 -2.90
C LEU A 222 12.92 7.75 -3.59
N GLU A 223 13.78 8.75 -3.45
CA GLU A 223 13.69 9.97 -4.26
C GLU A 223 13.94 9.63 -5.73
N GLY A 224 13.02 10.03 -6.60
CA GLY A 224 13.01 9.74 -8.03
C GLY A 224 12.01 8.64 -8.43
N THR A 225 11.81 8.53 -9.75
CA THR A 225 11.04 7.44 -10.34
C THR A 225 11.97 6.28 -10.66
N TRP A 226 11.77 5.13 -10.01
CA TRP A 226 12.60 3.95 -10.12
C TRP A 226 11.79 2.72 -10.49
N LEU A 227 12.35 1.87 -11.36
CA LEU A 227 12.00 0.46 -11.42
C LEU A 227 12.86 -0.28 -10.40
N ILE A 228 12.23 -0.86 -9.37
CA ILE A 228 12.92 -1.71 -8.41
C ILE A 228 13.14 -3.09 -9.03
N VAL A 229 14.40 -3.48 -9.18
CA VAL A 229 14.82 -4.64 -9.95
C VAL A 229 15.31 -5.73 -9.00
N ARG A 230 14.64 -6.88 -9.05
CA ARG A 230 14.98 -8.08 -8.25
C ARG A 230 15.29 -9.31 -9.10
N THR A 231 15.19 -9.20 -10.43
CA THR A 231 15.38 -10.33 -11.35
C THR A 231 16.11 -9.89 -12.63
N PRO A 232 16.88 -10.80 -13.27
CA PRO A 232 17.51 -10.54 -14.56
C PRO A 232 16.53 -10.08 -15.66
N ALA A 233 15.33 -10.67 -15.67
CA ALA A 233 14.30 -10.32 -16.64
C ALA A 233 13.78 -8.88 -16.46
N ALA A 234 13.57 -8.45 -15.21
CA ALA A 234 13.19 -7.07 -14.91
C ALA A 234 14.31 -6.10 -15.27
N PHE A 235 15.57 -6.46 -15.01
CA PHE A 235 16.74 -5.66 -15.40
C PHE A 235 16.78 -5.45 -16.92
N GLN A 236 16.74 -6.52 -17.72
CA GLN A 236 16.76 -6.43 -19.18
C GLN A 236 15.60 -5.58 -19.72
N LYS A 237 14.39 -5.75 -19.16
CA LYS A 237 13.22 -4.95 -19.54
C LYS A 237 13.44 -3.47 -19.24
N GLY A 238 13.98 -3.14 -18.08
CA GLY A 238 14.29 -1.78 -17.67
C GLY A 238 15.33 -1.11 -18.56
N VAL A 239 16.41 -1.82 -18.90
CA VAL A 239 17.43 -1.37 -19.85
C VAL A 239 16.83 -1.11 -21.23
N ASN A 240 16.02 -2.04 -21.75
CA ASN A 240 15.33 -1.88 -23.03
C ASN A 240 14.41 -0.65 -23.07
N ALA A 241 13.80 -0.29 -21.93
CA ALA A 241 12.91 0.85 -21.80
C ALA A 241 13.66 2.18 -21.55
N GLY A 242 14.98 2.15 -21.28
CA GLY A 242 15.72 3.32 -20.81
C GLY A 242 15.22 3.84 -19.47
N ALA A 243 14.68 2.97 -18.61
CA ALA A 243 14.17 3.34 -17.29
C ALA A 243 15.32 3.59 -16.29
N ASN A 244 15.01 4.29 -15.20
CA ASN A 244 15.88 4.34 -14.04
C ASN A 244 15.68 3.05 -13.22
N LEU A 245 16.77 2.41 -12.84
CA LEU A 245 16.82 1.08 -12.25
C LEU A 245 17.46 1.15 -10.88
N TYR A 246 16.78 0.60 -9.87
CA TYR A 246 17.32 0.43 -8.52
C TYR A 246 17.42 -1.07 -8.24
N LEU A 247 18.63 -1.60 -8.05
CA LEU A 247 18.80 -3.01 -7.74
C LEU A 247 18.44 -3.27 -6.28
N ASP A 248 17.64 -4.30 -6.05
CA ASP A 248 17.21 -4.77 -4.73
C ASP A 248 17.49 -6.27 -4.54
N ALA A 249 18.38 -6.81 -5.38
CA ALA A 249 18.91 -8.15 -5.29
C ALA A 249 20.14 -8.28 -6.19
N ASP A 250 21.02 -9.21 -5.83
CA ASP A 250 22.00 -9.74 -6.78
C ASP A 250 21.28 -10.46 -7.93
N LEU A 251 21.79 -10.30 -9.15
CA LEU A 251 21.20 -10.85 -10.36
C LEU A 251 22.14 -11.88 -10.99
N ASP A 252 21.65 -13.09 -11.26
CA ASP A 252 22.42 -14.15 -11.94
C ASP A 252 21.86 -14.41 -13.35
N PHE A 253 22.66 -14.10 -14.37
CA PHE A 253 22.32 -14.32 -15.78
C PHE A 253 22.68 -15.71 -16.30
N SER A 254 23.38 -16.55 -15.53
CA SER A 254 23.85 -17.86 -15.98
C SER A 254 22.72 -18.83 -16.37
N GLN A 255 21.54 -18.65 -15.76
CA GLN A 255 20.34 -19.46 -16.02
C GLN A 255 19.32 -18.79 -16.96
N VAL A 256 19.64 -17.60 -17.49
CA VAL A 256 18.74 -16.88 -18.38
C VAL A 256 18.92 -17.40 -19.79
N ALA A 257 17.94 -18.16 -20.30
CA ALA A 257 18.04 -18.82 -21.62
C ALA A 257 18.31 -17.86 -22.79
N THR A 258 17.77 -16.64 -22.74
CA THR A 258 18.04 -15.60 -23.76
C THR A 258 19.33 -14.83 -23.52
N GLY A 259 19.97 -15.04 -22.37
CA GLY A 259 21.10 -14.25 -21.89
C GLY A 259 20.79 -12.77 -21.74
N TRP A 260 21.87 -12.02 -21.57
CA TRP A 260 21.87 -10.56 -21.64
C TRP A 260 21.84 -10.09 -23.10
N GLN A 261 21.04 -9.07 -23.40
CA GLN A 261 20.95 -8.48 -24.73
C GLN A 261 21.57 -7.09 -24.70
N VAL A 262 22.61 -6.91 -25.53
CA VAL A 262 23.33 -5.63 -25.66
C VAL A 262 22.38 -4.55 -26.17
N ARG A 263 22.31 -3.45 -25.43
CA ARG A 263 21.51 -2.26 -25.75
C ARG A 263 22.26 -0.99 -25.38
N ASP A 264 21.88 0.09 -26.07
CA ASP A 264 22.17 1.43 -25.60
C ASP A 264 21.39 1.68 -24.31
N PHE A 265 21.94 2.48 -23.41
CA PHE A 265 21.32 2.80 -22.15
C PHE A 265 21.45 4.30 -21.86
N GLY A 266 20.35 4.92 -21.43
CA GLY A 266 20.31 6.36 -21.14
C GLY A 266 19.62 6.72 -19.83
N GLY A 267 19.22 5.72 -19.05
CA GLY A 267 18.64 5.91 -17.71
C GLY A 267 19.72 5.88 -16.62
N THR A 268 19.27 5.93 -15.38
CA THR A 268 20.14 5.72 -14.21
C THR A 268 20.11 4.26 -13.78
N LEU A 269 21.26 3.66 -13.49
CA LEU A 269 21.37 2.39 -12.77
C LEU A 269 22.01 2.68 -11.41
N ASN A 270 21.20 2.60 -10.35
CA ASN A 270 21.69 2.53 -8.99
C ASN A 270 21.81 1.04 -8.62
N GLY A 271 23.05 0.57 -8.52
CA GLY A 271 23.35 -0.80 -8.14
C GLY A 271 23.11 -1.10 -6.67
N ASN A 272 23.05 -0.08 -5.81
CA ASN A 272 22.85 -0.23 -4.37
C ASN A 272 23.81 -1.28 -3.74
N GLY A 273 25.03 -1.38 -4.27
CA GLY A 273 26.04 -2.35 -3.84
C GLY A 273 25.83 -3.79 -4.33
N HIS A 274 24.78 -4.07 -5.13
CA HIS A 274 24.48 -5.39 -5.63
C HIS A 274 25.38 -5.83 -6.80
N THR A 275 25.41 -7.14 -7.00
CA THR A 275 26.18 -7.80 -8.06
C THR A 275 25.27 -8.35 -9.16
N ILE A 276 25.60 -8.04 -10.41
CA ILE A 276 25.08 -8.70 -11.61
C ILE A 276 26.16 -9.66 -12.12
N ARG A 277 25.87 -10.96 -12.17
CA ARG A 277 26.86 -12.01 -12.48
C ARG A 277 26.44 -12.95 -13.60
N GLY A 278 27.41 -13.71 -14.11
CA GLY A 278 27.17 -14.85 -15.01
C GLY A 278 26.70 -14.46 -16.42
N ILE A 279 27.02 -13.24 -16.86
CA ILE A 279 26.68 -12.78 -18.21
C ILE A 279 27.61 -13.45 -19.22
N THR A 280 27.04 -14.09 -20.24
CA THR A 280 27.79 -14.61 -21.39
C THR A 280 27.31 -13.94 -22.68
N LEU A 281 28.24 -13.41 -23.47
CA LEU A 281 27.98 -12.74 -24.73
C LEU A 281 28.84 -13.32 -25.86
N THR A 282 28.20 -13.75 -26.94
CA THR A 282 28.87 -14.09 -28.20
C THR A 282 28.58 -13.03 -29.25
N LEU A 283 29.65 -12.35 -29.69
CA LEU A 283 29.59 -11.17 -30.53
C LEU A 283 30.39 -11.42 -31.81
N GLU A 284 29.84 -11.01 -32.95
CA GLU A 284 30.46 -11.26 -34.25
C GLU A 284 30.48 -10.00 -35.10
N GLY A 285 31.67 -9.60 -35.53
CA GLY A 285 31.87 -8.58 -36.55
C GLY A 285 31.56 -9.17 -37.92
N SER A 286 30.64 -8.56 -38.66
CA SER A 286 30.21 -9.04 -39.98
C SER A 286 29.95 -7.86 -40.92
N ARG A 287 29.57 -8.14 -42.18
CA ARG A 287 29.16 -7.10 -43.13
C ARG A 287 27.96 -6.28 -42.67
N ASN A 288 27.10 -6.87 -41.81
CA ASN A 288 25.86 -6.26 -41.34
C ASN A 288 25.93 -5.78 -39.89
N LYS A 289 27.06 -6.02 -39.20
CA LYS A 289 27.26 -5.65 -37.80
C LYS A 289 28.70 -5.19 -37.60
N SER A 290 28.87 -3.90 -37.37
CA SER A 290 30.18 -3.26 -37.22
C SER A 290 30.39 -2.52 -35.89
N ASN A 291 29.39 -2.53 -35.00
CA ASN A 291 29.43 -1.82 -33.72
C ASN A 291 28.74 -2.62 -32.60
N ASN A 292 28.70 -2.02 -31.40
CA ASN A 292 28.08 -2.57 -30.19
C ASN A 292 28.68 -3.92 -29.77
N PHE A 293 30.01 -3.96 -29.69
CA PHE A 293 30.75 -5.14 -29.25
C PHE A 293 31.26 -4.99 -27.80
N ALA A 294 30.32 -4.93 -26.86
CA ALA A 294 30.61 -4.83 -25.42
C ALA A 294 29.39 -5.26 -24.59
N LEU A 295 29.51 -5.19 -23.26
CA LEU A 295 28.39 -5.43 -22.34
C LEU A 295 27.24 -4.44 -22.60
N PHE A 296 27.49 -3.15 -22.67
CA PHE A 296 26.54 -2.13 -23.12
C PHE A 296 26.85 -1.66 -24.54
N GLY A 297 25.82 -1.19 -25.26
CA GLY A 297 26.00 -0.46 -26.50
C GLY A 297 26.57 0.93 -26.23
N THR A 298 25.82 1.97 -26.59
CA THR A 298 26.14 3.35 -26.24
C THR A 298 25.53 3.72 -24.88
N LEU A 299 26.35 4.19 -23.96
CA LEU A 299 25.90 4.96 -22.80
C LEU A 299 25.56 6.38 -23.28
N ARG A 300 24.28 6.73 -23.26
CA ARG A 300 23.78 8.02 -23.74
C ARG A 300 24.16 9.15 -22.79
N SER A 301 24.08 10.40 -23.24
CA SER A 301 24.48 11.61 -22.49
C SER A 301 23.81 11.83 -21.12
N LYS A 302 22.75 11.07 -20.78
CA LYS A 302 22.10 11.09 -19.45
C LYS A 302 22.30 9.81 -18.64
N ALA A 303 23.01 8.83 -19.20
CA ALA A 303 23.27 7.57 -18.53
C ALA A 303 24.08 7.82 -17.27
N TYR A 304 23.63 7.28 -16.15
CA TYR A 304 24.37 7.32 -14.91
C TYR A 304 24.34 5.94 -14.26
N LEU A 305 25.47 5.23 -14.28
CA LEU A 305 25.57 3.89 -13.70
C LEU A 305 26.47 3.96 -12.48
N HIS A 306 25.97 3.53 -11.32
CA HIS A 306 26.76 3.60 -10.10
C HIS A 306 26.50 2.48 -9.11
N ASP A 307 27.51 2.25 -8.26
CA ASP A 307 27.47 1.35 -7.10
C ASP A 307 27.03 -0.08 -7.47
N VAL A 308 27.54 -0.61 -8.58
CA VAL A 308 27.20 -1.95 -9.10
C VAL A 308 28.45 -2.75 -9.43
N THR A 309 28.42 -4.05 -9.12
CA THR A 309 29.45 -4.99 -9.56
C THR A 309 28.93 -5.85 -10.70
N PHE A 310 29.65 -5.88 -11.81
CA PHE A 310 29.48 -6.86 -12.89
C PHE A 310 30.53 -7.96 -12.75
N ALA A 311 30.12 -9.12 -12.27
CA ALA A 311 31.01 -10.26 -11.99
C ALA A 311 30.89 -11.37 -13.04
N ASP A 312 31.96 -12.13 -13.24
CA ASP A 312 31.97 -13.31 -14.11
C ASP A 312 31.41 -13.03 -15.53
N VAL A 313 31.75 -11.86 -16.09
CA VAL A 313 31.33 -11.46 -17.42
C VAL A 313 32.21 -12.13 -18.47
N ASN A 314 31.62 -12.95 -19.33
CA ASN A 314 32.29 -13.71 -20.37
C ASN A 314 31.88 -13.20 -21.75
N ILE A 315 32.78 -12.45 -22.40
CA ILE A 315 32.56 -11.89 -23.74
C ILE A 315 33.47 -12.62 -24.72
N SER A 316 32.89 -13.19 -25.78
CA SER A 316 33.64 -13.74 -26.91
C SER A 316 33.34 -12.95 -28.17
N PHE A 317 34.35 -12.32 -28.77
CA PHE A 317 34.25 -11.63 -30.04
C PHE A 317 35.00 -12.37 -31.16
N SER A 318 34.42 -12.44 -32.36
CA SER A 318 35.14 -12.87 -33.56
C SER A 318 34.83 -12.02 -34.78
N ALA A 319 35.88 -11.61 -35.51
CA ALA A 319 35.74 -10.95 -36.81
C ALA A 319 35.52 -12.00 -37.91
N LYS A 320 34.36 -11.98 -38.57
CA LYS A 320 34.04 -12.91 -39.68
C LYS A 320 34.47 -12.40 -41.06
N VAL A 321 34.75 -11.11 -41.17
CA VAL A 321 35.17 -10.46 -42.42
C VAL A 321 36.19 -9.37 -42.11
N ASN A 322 36.93 -8.94 -43.14
CA ASN A 322 37.81 -7.79 -43.03
C ASN A 322 37.05 -6.51 -42.70
N GLY A 323 37.65 -5.67 -41.87
CA GLY A 323 37.09 -4.43 -41.36
C GLY A 323 37.93 -3.88 -40.21
N THR A 324 37.43 -2.81 -39.59
CA THR A 324 37.97 -2.25 -38.35
C THR A 324 36.87 -2.29 -37.31
N TYR A 325 37.08 -3.08 -36.26
CA TYR A 325 36.14 -3.23 -35.16
C TYR A 325 36.75 -2.70 -33.87
N ALA A 326 35.92 -2.11 -33.03
CA ALA A 326 36.30 -1.72 -31.67
C ALA A 326 35.49 -2.57 -30.69
N VAL A 327 36.20 -3.35 -29.87
CA VAL A 327 35.64 -4.27 -28.88
C VAL A 327 35.98 -3.78 -27.48
N ALA A 328 35.02 -3.81 -26.58
CA ALA A 328 35.19 -3.32 -25.23
C ALA A 328 34.58 -4.26 -24.19
N GLY A 329 35.09 -4.23 -22.96
CA GLY A 329 34.52 -4.99 -21.84
C GLY A 329 33.20 -4.40 -21.34
N PHE A 330 33.16 -3.09 -21.11
CA PHE A 330 32.03 -2.44 -20.45
C PHE A 330 31.03 -1.82 -21.42
N ALA A 331 31.43 -0.88 -22.28
CA ALA A 331 30.52 -0.26 -23.25
C ALA A 331 31.19 -0.02 -24.59
N TRP A 332 30.43 -0.09 -25.67
CA TRP A 332 30.95 0.23 -27.00
C TRP A 332 31.27 1.72 -27.11
N ALA A 333 30.37 2.58 -26.65
CA ALA A 333 30.59 4.02 -26.60
C ALA A 333 30.00 4.64 -25.34
N ALA A 334 30.52 5.81 -24.96
CA ALA A 334 29.90 6.68 -23.98
C ALA A 334 29.89 8.13 -24.50
N GLU A 335 28.70 8.73 -24.56
CA GLU A 335 28.52 10.12 -24.97
C GLU A 335 28.98 11.11 -23.88
N SER A 336 29.38 12.32 -24.29
CA SER A 336 29.63 13.40 -23.32
C SER A 336 28.40 13.63 -22.45
N GLY A 337 28.59 13.58 -21.12
CA GLY A 337 27.53 13.70 -20.12
C GLY A 337 27.12 12.38 -19.48
N ALA A 338 27.46 11.24 -20.07
CA ALA A 338 27.36 9.95 -19.39
C ALA A 338 28.29 9.92 -18.17
N ARG A 339 27.85 9.25 -17.10
CA ARG A 339 28.58 9.12 -15.83
C ARG A 339 28.62 7.67 -15.37
N VAL A 340 29.77 7.23 -14.85
CA VAL A 340 29.96 5.90 -14.29
C VAL A 340 30.76 6.02 -13.00
N GLU A 341 30.19 5.58 -11.87
CA GLU A 341 30.80 5.77 -10.55
C GLU A 341 30.78 4.48 -9.73
N ASN A 342 31.90 4.09 -9.12
CA ASN A 342 31.98 2.90 -8.26
C ASN A 342 31.49 1.61 -8.94
N VAL A 343 31.83 1.44 -10.24
CA VAL A 343 31.48 0.24 -11.00
C VAL A 343 32.65 -0.71 -11.06
N THR A 344 32.43 -1.97 -10.67
CA THR A 344 33.43 -3.03 -10.79
C THR A 344 33.08 -3.96 -11.96
N LEU A 345 34.06 -4.36 -12.77
CA LEU A 345 33.91 -5.31 -13.87
C LEU A 345 34.98 -6.40 -13.80
N THR A 346 34.55 -7.66 -13.72
CA THR A 346 35.45 -8.82 -13.74
C THR A 346 35.00 -9.88 -14.72
N GLY A 347 35.95 -10.69 -15.20
CA GLY A 347 35.67 -11.82 -16.07
C GLY A 347 36.69 -12.01 -17.18
N LEU A 348 36.23 -12.44 -18.36
CA LEU A 348 37.06 -12.75 -19.51
C LEU A 348 36.47 -12.15 -20.79
N LEU A 349 37.27 -11.35 -21.49
CA LEU A 349 37.02 -10.94 -22.87
C LEU A 349 38.01 -11.65 -23.79
N THR A 350 37.48 -12.59 -24.57
CA THR A 350 38.24 -13.28 -25.62
C THR A 350 37.93 -12.65 -26.98
N TYR A 351 38.95 -12.35 -27.79
CA TYR A 351 38.78 -11.72 -29.10
C TYR A 351 39.58 -12.44 -30.18
N ASP A 352 39.02 -12.52 -31.39
CA ASP A 352 39.68 -13.01 -32.60
C ASP A 352 39.63 -11.93 -33.70
N PHE A 353 40.80 -11.39 -34.04
CA PHE A 353 40.99 -10.38 -35.09
C PHE A 353 41.70 -10.92 -36.34
N ALA A 354 41.85 -12.24 -36.50
CA ALA A 354 42.59 -12.82 -37.62
C ALA A 354 42.07 -12.33 -38.99
N SER A 355 40.75 -12.18 -39.12
CA SER A 355 40.14 -11.65 -40.35
C SER A 355 40.13 -10.12 -40.45
N ALA A 356 40.40 -9.39 -39.37
CA ALA A 356 40.31 -7.93 -39.27
C ALA A 356 41.46 -7.32 -38.43
N PRO A 357 42.73 -7.38 -38.90
CA PRO A 357 43.91 -7.09 -38.09
C PRO A 357 44.06 -5.65 -37.59
N THR A 358 43.29 -4.70 -38.15
CA THR A 358 43.28 -3.29 -37.72
C THR A 358 42.32 -3.00 -36.56
N SER A 359 41.66 -4.03 -36.03
CA SER A 359 40.71 -3.91 -34.92
C SER A 359 41.40 -3.67 -33.57
N THR A 360 40.65 -3.12 -32.62
CA THR A 360 41.14 -2.78 -31.28
C THR A 360 40.28 -3.42 -30.19
N VAL A 361 40.90 -3.63 -29.03
CA VAL A 361 40.24 -4.17 -27.83
C VAL A 361 40.63 -3.33 -26.61
N THR A 362 39.67 -3.10 -25.71
CA THR A 362 39.88 -2.45 -24.41
C THR A 362 39.04 -3.10 -23.32
N ALA A 363 39.50 -3.04 -22.07
CA ALA A 363 38.73 -3.57 -20.94
C ALA A 363 37.52 -2.70 -20.58
N TRP A 364 37.55 -1.40 -20.93
CA TRP A 364 36.55 -0.44 -20.46
C TRP A 364 35.60 0.02 -21.56
N ILE A 365 35.86 1.15 -22.20
CA ILE A 365 34.99 1.77 -23.21
C ILE A 365 35.80 2.05 -24.47
N ALA A 366 35.29 1.62 -25.62
CA ALA A 366 35.99 1.79 -26.90
C ALA A 366 35.96 3.24 -27.40
N GLU A 367 34.77 3.85 -27.50
CA GLU A 367 34.61 5.26 -27.85
C GLU A 367 34.19 6.06 -26.62
N ASN A 368 35.17 6.56 -25.86
CA ASN A 368 34.92 7.25 -24.60
C ASN A 368 34.87 8.78 -24.77
N GLY A 369 33.66 9.33 -24.79
CA GLY A 369 33.40 10.77 -24.77
C GLY A 369 33.13 11.36 -23.39
N MET A 370 33.19 10.56 -22.31
CA MET A 370 33.04 11.05 -20.94
C MET A 370 34.25 11.89 -20.53
N LYS A 371 34.04 12.85 -19.64
CA LYS A 371 35.17 13.55 -19.03
C LYS A 371 35.84 12.63 -18.00
N PRO A 372 37.14 12.81 -17.71
CA PRO A 372 37.82 12.01 -16.70
C PRO A 372 37.13 12.00 -15.33
N GLU A 373 36.54 13.13 -14.92
CA GLU A 373 35.80 13.25 -13.66
C GLU A 373 34.46 12.49 -13.64
N ASP A 374 33.89 12.16 -14.81
CA ASP A 374 32.63 11.44 -14.94
C ASP A 374 32.81 9.91 -14.85
N ALA A 375 34.05 9.43 -14.68
CA ALA A 375 34.40 8.02 -14.53
C ALA A 375 35.23 7.80 -13.25
N ASN A 376 34.57 7.76 -12.08
CA ASN A 376 35.23 7.71 -10.78
C ASN A 376 35.06 6.35 -10.07
N GLY A 377 36.06 5.91 -9.30
CA GLY A 377 35.97 4.71 -8.47
C GLY A 377 35.74 3.39 -9.22
N CYS A 378 35.94 3.37 -10.55
CA CYS A 378 35.69 2.19 -11.36
C CYS A 378 36.90 1.24 -11.36
N ASP A 379 36.66 -0.06 -11.17
CA ASP A 379 37.69 -1.10 -11.20
C ASP A 379 37.34 -2.17 -12.26
N TYR A 380 38.14 -2.23 -13.31
CA TYR A 380 38.06 -3.24 -14.36
C TYR A 380 39.35 -4.04 -14.50
N SER A 381 40.23 -3.99 -13.48
CA SER A 381 41.50 -4.73 -13.47
C SER A 381 41.29 -6.25 -13.43
N GLY A 382 40.13 -6.70 -12.94
CA GLY A 382 39.73 -8.10 -12.93
C GLY A 382 39.15 -8.62 -14.24
N LEU A 383 39.06 -7.79 -15.30
CA LEU A 383 38.67 -8.26 -16.63
C LEU A 383 39.92 -8.66 -17.44
N VAL A 384 40.07 -9.95 -17.72
CA VAL A 384 41.18 -10.48 -18.50
C VAL A 384 40.88 -10.35 -19.99
N LEU A 385 41.80 -9.75 -20.75
CA LEU A 385 41.75 -9.73 -22.22
C LEU A 385 42.59 -10.87 -22.79
N ARG A 386 42.03 -11.65 -23.72
CA ARG A 386 42.72 -12.80 -24.34
C ARG A 386 42.52 -12.82 -25.85
N ASP A 387 43.62 -12.81 -26.58
CA ASP A 387 43.62 -13.09 -28.01
C ASP A 387 43.39 -14.59 -28.25
N ALA A 388 42.33 -14.95 -28.97
CA ALA A 388 42.02 -16.33 -29.33
C ALA A 388 42.91 -16.87 -30.45
N ALA A 389 43.48 -15.99 -31.28
CA ALA A 389 44.35 -16.35 -32.41
C ALA A 389 45.81 -16.55 -31.99
N ALA A 390 46.19 -16.13 -30.78
CA ALA A 390 47.56 -16.25 -30.23
C ALA A 390 47.82 -17.58 -29.48
N GLY A 391 47.00 -18.61 -29.72
CA GLY A 391 47.14 -19.95 -29.15
C GLY A 391 48.27 -20.77 -29.76
#